data_AF-A0A2N9MHV8-F1
#
_entry.id   AF-A0A2N9MHV8-F1
#
_cell.length_a   1.000
_cell.length_b   1.000
_cell.length_c   1.000
_cell.angle_alpha   90.00
_cell.angle_beta   90.00
_cell.angle_gamma   90.00
#
_symmetry.space_group_name_H-M   'P 1'
#
loop_
_entity.id
_entity.type
_entity.pdbx_description
1 polymer ?
#
loop_
_entity_poly.entity_id
_entity_poly.type
_entity_poly.pdbx_seq_one_letter_code
_entity_poly.pdbx_strand_id
1 'polypeptide(L)'
;MTGFGPRDSAERTCPGVYWEDEYRLPPRAFHTGVPAFIGYTETGTPGEAHPVARYSHFAAKFGRPLEDGFLAAAVHGFFENGGRLCYVVPMEKRTDPRGPLEETLQGLAALEAIDLVCAPELAAAEGAAELQQMVLDHCDQAAKDGAGPL
;
A
#
# COMPACT_ATOMS: atom_id res chain seq x y z
N MET A 1 44.15 -26.65 -23.17
CA MET A 1 43.73 -25.75 -22.07
C MET A 1 42.83 -24.69 -22.69
N THR A 2 41.56 -25.03 -22.89
CA THR A 2 40.38 -24.61 -22.11
C THR A 2 39.70 -23.42 -22.79
N GLY A 3 38.75 -23.70 -23.68
CA GLY A 3 37.82 -22.71 -24.22
C GLY A 3 36.40 -23.13 -23.84
N PHE A 4 35.87 -22.58 -22.76
CA PHE A 4 34.46 -22.69 -22.39
C PHE A 4 33.81 -21.35 -22.77
N GLY A 5 33.31 -21.26 -24.01
CA GLY A 5 32.45 -20.16 -24.44
C GLY A 5 31.00 -20.42 -24.01
N PRO A 6 30.20 -19.37 -23.77
CA PRO A 6 28.77 -19.53 -23.46
C PRO A 6 28.09 -20.23 -24.65
N ARG A 7 27.40 -21.34 -24.38
CA ARG A 7 26.64 -22.07 -25.41
C ARG A 7 25.42 -21.24 -25.75
N ASP A 8 25.41 -20.75 -26.99
CA ASP A 8 24.27 -20.09 -27.60
C ASP A 8 23.08 -21.05 -27.67
N SER A 9 21.91 -20.44 -27.56
CA SER A 9 20.59 -21.03 -27.47
C SER A 9 20.36 -21.95 -28.67
N ALA A 10 20.36 -23.26 -28.45
CA ALA A 10 20.23 -24.24 -29.53
C ALA A 10 18.93 -24.01 -30.32
N GLU A 11 19.08 -23.71 -31.60
CA GLU A 11 17.99 -23.57 -32.57
C GLU A 11 17.21 -24.90 -32.65
N ARG A 12 16.01 -24.91 -32.06
CA ARG A 12 15.07 -26.05 -32.06
C ARG A 12 14.46 -26.23 -33.45
N THR A 13 15.22 -26.87 -34.33
CA THR A 13 14.90 -27.00 -35.77
C THR A 13 14.32 -28.36 -36.16
N CYS A 14 14.20 -29.33 -35.25
CA CYS A 14 13.48 -30.57 -35.54
C CYS A 14 12.06 -30.58 -34.92
N PRO A 15 11.05 -31.14 -35.59
CA PRO A 15 9.73 -31.32 -35.01
C PRO A 15 9.84 -32.25 -33.80
N GLY A 16 9.58 -31.72 -32.60
CA GLY A 16 9.75 -32.47 -31.35
C GLY A 16 9.21 -31.70 -30.14
N VAL A 17 9.02 -32.41 -29.03
CA VAL A 17 8.66 -31.81 -27.74
C VAL A 17 9.94 -31.56 -26.95
N TYR A 18 10.19 -30.30 -26.60
CA TYR A 18 11.36 -29.90 -25.83
C TYR A 18 10.93 -29.41 -24.45
N TRP A 19 11.67 -29.84 -23.44
CA TRP A 19 11.53 -29.32 -22.09
C TRP A 19 12.38 -28.07 -21.94
N GLU A 20 11.79 -27.06 -21.33
CA GLU A 20 12.44 -25.79 -21.02
C GLU A 20 12.18 -25.51 -19.56
N ASP A 21 13.24 -25.56 -18.74
CA ASP A 21 13.16 -25.23 -17.33
C ASP A 21 13.20 -23.71 -17.20
N GLU A 22 12.03 -23.07 -17.32
CA GLU A 22 11.89 -21.68 -16.93
C GLU A 22 11.74 -21.60 -15.41
N TYR A 23 12.78 -21.12 -14.72
CA TYR A 23 12.65 -20.73 -13.33
C TYR A 23 11.77 -19.47 -13.25
N ARG A 24 10.46 -19.65 -13.07
CA ARG A 24 9.58 -18.54 -12.69
C ARG A 24 9.73 -18.30 -11.20
N LEU A 25 10.02 -17.05 -10.82
CA LEU A 25 9.77 -16.64 -9.45
C LEU A 25 8.30 -16.94 -9.12
N PRO A 26 7.99 -17.47 -7.93
CA PRO A 26 6.60 -17.64 -7.53
C PRO A 26 5.89 -16.28 -7.67
N PRO A 27 4.63 -16.25 -8.14
CA PRO A 27 3.86 -15.03 -8.19
C PRO A 27 3.92 -14.36 -6.82
N ARG A 28 4.05 -13.02 -6.77
CA ARG A 28 3.95 -12.30 -5.50
C ARG A 28 2.66 -12.73 -4.82
N ALA A 29 2.75 -13.21 -3.59
CA ALA A 29 1.57 -13.53 -2.81
C ALA A 29 0.83 -12.22 -2.57
N PHE A 30 -0.26 -12.01 -3.29
CA PHE A 30 -1.13 -10.87 -3.06
C PHE A 30 -1.90 -11.16 -1.78
N HIS A 31 -1.55 -10.46 -0.71
CA HIS A 31 -2.36 -10.47 0.49
C HIS A 31 -3.55 -9.55 0.22
N THR A 32 -4.71 -10.14 -0.05
CA THR A 32 -5.96 -9.38 -0.09
C THR A 32 -6.34 -8.96 1.33
N GLY A 33 -6.90 -7.76 1.49
CA GLY A 33 -7.30 -7.20 2.79
C GLY A 33 -6.15 -6.51 3.52
N VAL A 34 -5.25 -5.84 2.80
CA VAL A 34 -4.17 -5.02 3.36
C VAL A 34 -4.53 -3.54 3.18
N PRO A 35 -5.14 -2.90 4.20
CA PRO A 35 -5.51 -1.50 4.12
C PRO A 35 -4.32 -0.56 4.36
N ALA A 36 -4.33 0.59 3.68
CA ALA A 36 -3.58 1.78 4.05
C ALA A 36 -4.43 2.68 4.95
N PHE A 37 -4.00 2.87 6.19
CA PHE A 37 -4.57 3.81 7.13
C PHE A 37 -3.87 5.17 7.02
N ILE A 38 -4.62 6.20 6.65
CA ILE A 38 -4.16 7.58 6.54
C ILE A 38 -4.69 8.38 7.74
N GLY A 39 -3.81 9.07 8.46
CA GLY A 39 -4.26 9.94 9.55
C GLY A 39 -3.12 10.60 10.30
N TYR A 40 -3.47 11.24 11.41
CA TYR A 40 -2.51 12.00 12.21
C TYR A 40 -1.81 11.12 13.24
N THR A 41 -0.50 11.28 13.38
CA THR A 41 0.32 10.56 14.36
C THR A 41 1.14 11.55 15.21
N GLU A 42 1.54 11.13 16.41
CA GLU A 42 2.43 11.95 17.25
C GLU A 42 3.85 12.00 16.67
N THR A 43 4.34 10.85 16.18
CA THR A 43 5.63 10.69 15.52
C THR A 43 5.47 10.05 14.15
N GLY A 44 6.39 10.32 13.22
CA GLY A 44 6.39 9.74 11.87
C GLY A 44 6.55 10.79 10.78
N THR A 45 7.11 10.37 9.65
CA THR A 45 7.27 11.24 8.48
C THR A 45 5.96 11.30 7.71
N PRO A 46 5.36 12.49 7.48
CA PRO A 46 4.18 12.62 6.62
C PRO A 46 4.42 12.05 5.23
N GLY A 47 3.43 11.33 4.69
CA GLY A 47 3.49 10.70 3.37
C GLY A 47 4.30 9.39 3.29
N GLU A 48 5.05 9.03 4.34
CA GLU A 48 5.84 7.79 4.35
C GLU A 48 4.99 6.60 4.81
N ALA A 49 4.71 5.67 3.90
CA ALA A 49 3.95 4.48 4.23
C ALA A 49 4.81 3.45 4.97
N HIS A 50 4.30 2.96 6.10
CA HIS A 50 5.01 1.98 6.91
C HIS A 50 4.17 0.72 7.15
N PRO A 51 4.73 -0.47 6.89
CA PRO A 51 4.04 -1.72 7.18
C PRO A 51 3.97 -1.97 8.69
N VAL A 52 2.78 -2.32 9.16
CA VAL A 52 2.46 -2.63 10.54
C VAL A 52 1.77 -3.99 10.58
N ALA A 53 2.39 -4.96 11.25
CA ALA A 53 1.84 -6.31 11.40
C ALA A 53 1.19 -6.56 12.78
N ARG A 54 1.37 -5.64 13.74
CA ARG A 54 0.86 -5.73 15.12
C ARG A 54 0.64 -4.33 15.69
N TYR A 55 -0.37 -4.17 16.54
CA TYR A 55 -0.65 -2.89 17.19
C TYR A 55 0.50 -2.37 18.08
N SER A 56 1.27 -3.26 18.74
CA SER A 56 2.43 -2.84 19.53
C SER A 56 3.53 -2.17 18.69
N HIS A 57 3.69 -2.59 17.42
CA HIS A 57 4.63 -1.95 16.50
C HIS A 57 4.14 -0.55 16.08
N PHE A 58 2.82 -0.40 15.90
CA PHE A 58 2.20 0.90 15.67
C PHE A 58 2.51 1.87 16.82
N ALA A 59 2.18 1.50 18.06
CA ALA A 59 2.39 2.37 19.22
C ALA A 59 3.88 2.72 19.43
N ALA A 60 4.79 1.78 19.17
CA ALA A 60 6.24 2.03 19.27
C ALA A 60 6.76 3.02 18.22
N LYS A 61 6.14 3.08 17.03
CA LYS A 61 6.61 3.89 15.90
C LYS A 61 5.93 5.26 15.81
N PHE A 62 4.63 5.31 16.07
CA PHE A 62 3.77 6.48 15.85
C PHE A 62 3.41 7.22 17.13
N GLY A 63 3.88 6.73 18.27
CA GLY A 63 3.70 7.35 19.58
C GLY A 63 2.34 7.05 20.17
N ARG A 64 1.91 7.91 21.11
CA ARG A 64 0.63 7.74 21.79
C ARG A 64 -0.55 8.14 20.89
N PRO A 65 -1.74 7.56 21.10
CA PRO A 65 -2.96 8.03 20.46
C PRO A 65 -3.18 9.53 20.71
N LEU A 66 -3.51 10.27 19.65
CA LEU A 66 -3.91 11.67 19.77
C LEU A 66 -5.31 11.75 20.38
N GLU A 67 -5.54 12.71 21.27
CA GLU A 67 -6.85 12.89 21.93
C GLU A 67 -7.97 13.23 20.93
N ASP A 68 -7.61 13.89 19.83
CA ASP A 68 -8.50 14.30 18.75
C ASP A 68 -8.26 13.53 17.44
N GLY A 69 -7.64 12.35 17.53
CA GLY A 69 -7.36 11.50 16.36
C GLY A 69 -8.06 10.14 16.43
N PHE A 70 -8.57 9.69 15.30
CA PHE A 70 -9.23 8.40 15.15
C PHE A 70 -8.31 7.29 14.63
N LEU A 71 -7.14 7.64 14.09
CA LEU A 71 -6.20 6.69 13.48
C LEU A 71 -5.81 5.52 14.42
N ALA A 72 -5.38 5.82 15.64
CA ALA A 72 -4.94 4.79 16.58
C ALA A 72 -6.07 3.81 16.93
N ALA A 73 -7.30 4.32 17.14
CA ALA A 73 -8.47 3.51 17.43
C ALA A 73 -8.87 2.62 16.24
N ALA A 74 -8.80 3.16 15.01
CA ALA A 74 -9.07 2.42 13.79
C ALA A 74 -8.06 1.28 13.57
N VAL A 75 -6.77 1.56 13.73
CA VAL A 75 -5.69 0.56 13.62
C VAL A 75 -5.81 -0.50 14.71
N HIS A 76 -6.09 -0.10 15.95
CA HIS A 76 -6.35 -1.04 17.05
C HIS A 76 -7.54 -1.96 16.72
N GLY A 77 -8.66 -1.39 16.30
CA GLY A 77 -9.86 -2.13 15.90
C GLY A 77 -9.58 -3.11 14.76
N PHE A 78 -8.77 -2.74 13.76
CA PHE A 78 -8.38 -3.65 12.69
C PHE A 78 -7.68 -4.92 13.20
N PHE A 79 -6.71 -4.77 14.11
CA PHE A 79 -6.00 -5.92 14.68
C PHE A 79 -6.89 -6.76 15.60
N GLU A 80 -7.77 -6.13 16.39
CA GLU A 80 -8.76 -6.83 17.21
C GLU A 80 -9.75 -7.64 16.36
N ASN A 81 -10.07 -7.17 15.14
CA ASN A 81 -10.91 -7.90 14.18
C ASN A 81 -10.14 -8.97 13.37
N GLY A 82 -8.89 -9.28 13.72
CA GLY A 82 -8.10 -10.32 13.08
C GLY A 82 -7.29 -9.89 11.85
N GLY A 83 -7.17 -8.57 11.62
CA GLY A 83 -6.26 -8.00 10.64
C GLY A 83 -4.81 -8.43 10.89
N ARG A 84 -4.04 -8.68 9.82
CA ARG A 84 -2.68 -9.23 9.92
C ARG A 84 -1.58 -8.27 9.49
N LEU A 85 -1.88 -7.43 8.50
CA LEU A 85 -0.96 -6.47 7.94
C LEU A 85 -1.77 -5.27 7.47
N CYS A 86 -1.33 -4.08 7.86
CA CYS A 86 -1.79 -2.83 7.29
C CYS A 86 -0.60 -1.92 7.05
N TYR A 87 -0.80 -0.90 6.23
CA TYR A 87 0.13 0.20 6.09
C TYR A 87 -0.43 1.39 6.86
N VAL A 88 0.43 2.12 7.55
CA VAL A 88 0.07 3.38 8.18
C VAL A 88 0.85 4.48 7.49
N VAL A 89 0.13 5.51 7.05
CA VAL A 89 0.68 6.66 6.36
C VAL A 89 0.33 7.91 7.17
N PRO A 90 1.30 8.48 7.90
CA PRO A 90 1.09 9.74 8.59
C PRO A 90 0.72 10.84 7.59
N MET A 91 -0.25 11.67 7.95
CA MET A 91 -0.64 12.84 7.19
C MET A 91 -0.26 14.10 7.98
N GLU A 92 0.15 15.16 7.30
CA GLU A 92 0.42 16.43 7.95
C GLU A 92 -0.89 17.07 8.46
N LYS A 93 -0.93 17.48 9.73
CA LYS A 93 -2.10 18.14 10.32
C LYS A 93 -2.10 19.63 9.97
N ARG A 94 -3.01 20.03 9.07
CA ARG A 94 -3.23 21.43 8.66
C ARG A 94 -4.70 21.83 8.85
N THR A 95 -4.97 23.13 8.85
CA THR A 95 -6.35 23.67 8.91
C THR A 95 -7.19 23.21 7.73
N ASP A 96 -6.58 23.16 6.54
CA ASP A 96 -7.19 22.55 5.34
C ASP A 96 -6.50 21.22 5.04
N PRO A 97 -7.19 20.08 5.21
CA PRO A 97 -6.60 18.76 5.00
C PRO A 97 -6.48 18.37 3.53
N ARG A 98 -7.04 19.15 2.58
CA ARG A 98 -7.06 18.78 1.15
C ARG A 98 -5.67 18.57 0.55
N GLY A 99 -4.77 19.53 0.75
CA GLY A 99 -3.39 19.42 0.25
C GLY A 99 -2.64 18.21 0.81
N PRO A 100 -2.55 18.05 2.15
CA PRO A 100 -1.92 16.88 2.75
C PRO A 100 -2.55 15.54 2.34
N LEU A 101 -3.88 15.49 2.17
CA LEU A 101 -4.58 14.31 1.71
C LEU A 101 -4.18 13.95 0.27
N GLU A 102 -4.18 14.93 -0.63
CA GLU A 102 -3.81 14.72 -2.04
C GLU A 102 -2.36 14.21 -2.17
N GLU A 103 -1.42 14.85 -1.48
CA GLU A 103 -0.01 14.43 -1.46
C GLU A 103 0.14 12.98 -0.93
N THR A 104 -0.60 12.65 0.13
CA THR A 104 -0.58 11.31 0.72
C THR A 104 -1.16 10.27 -0.22
N LEU A 105 -2.29 10.57 -0.88
CA LEU A 105 -2.92 9.68 -1.87
C LEU A 105 -2.00 9.46 -3.08
N GLN A 106 -1.35 10.51 -3.59
CA GLN A 106 -0.39 10.37 -4.69
C GLN A 106 0.78 9.43 -4.32
N GLY A 107 1.29 9.52 -3.10
CA GLY A 107 2.32 8.60 -2.59
C GLY A 107 1.84 7.15 -2.49
N LEU A 108 0.55 6.93 -2.20
CA LEU A 108 -0.05 5.60 -2.13
C LEU A 108 -0.12 4.89 -3.48
N ALA A 109 -0.24 5.62 -4.59
CA ALA A 109 -0.32 5.03 -5.93
C ALA A 109 0.89 4.13 -6.28
N ALA A 110 2.05 4.38 -5.66
CA ALA A 110 3.26 3.59 -5.86
C ALA A 110 3.28 2.25 -5.10
N LEU A 111 2.33 2.02 -4.17
CA LEU A 111 2.29 0.84 -3.32
C LEU A 111 1.38 -0.25 -3.91
N GLU A 112 1.98 -1.24 -4.56
CA GLU A 112 1.25 -2.43 -5.04
C GLU A 112 0.75 -3.36 -3.91
N ALA A 113 1.16 -3.12 -2.67
CA ALA A 113 0.89 -4.02 -1.54
C ALA A 113 -0.44 -3.77 -0.83
N ILE A 114 -1.17 -2.71 -1.21
CA ILE A 114 -2.43 -2.30 -0.58
C ILE A 114 -3.59 -2.50 -1.55
N ASP A 115 -4.77 -2.77 -1.00
CA ASP A 115 -6.01 -2.93 -1.78
C ASP A 115 -7.20 -2.19 -1.16
N LEU A 116 -7.00 -1.53 -0.03
CA LEU A 116 -7.99 -0.67 0.62
C LEU A 116 -7.33 0.64 1.08
N VAL A 117 -8.07 1.75 0.96
CA VAL A 117 -7.70 3.04 1.57
C VAL A 117 -8.67 3.33 2.71
N CYS A 118 -8.14 3.62 3.89
CA CYS A 118 -8.90 3.97 5.08
C CYS A 118 -8.38 5.28 5.66
N ALA A 119 -9.20 6.32 5.70
CA ALA A 119 -8.82 7.62 6.22
C ALA A 119 -9.80 8.03 7.34
N PRO A 120 -9.65 7.47 8.56
CA PRO A 120 -10.62 7.63 9.64
C PRO A 120 -10.82 9.09 10.07
N GLU A 121 -9.81 9.94 9.92
CA GLU A 121 -9.90 11.37 10.26
C GLU A 121 -10.91 12.13 9.39
N LEU A 122 -11.14 11.68 8.15
CA LEU A 122 -12.08 12.31 7.21
C LEU A 122 -13.53 12.21 7.68
N ALA A 123 -13.86 11.21 8.52
CA ALA A 123 -15.22 11.01 9.01
C ALA A 123 -15.70 12.15 9.91
N ALA A 124 -14.78 12.84 10.59
CA ALA A 124 -15.06 13.96 11.48
C ALA A 124 -14.62 15.32 10.93
N ALA A 125 -14.05 15.35 9.71
CA ALA A 125 -13.55 16.57 9.10
C ALA A 125 -14.69 17.45 8.56
N GLU A 126 -14.52 18.77 8.63
CA GLU A 126 -15.36 19.69 7.86
C GLU A 126 -15.13 19.45 6.36
N GLY A 127 -16.21 19.44 5.56
CA GLY A 127 -16.12 19.08 4.13
C GLY A 127 -15.82 17.60 3.89
N ALA A 128 -16.29 16.71 4.77
CA ALA A 128 -16.08 15.27 4.66
C ALA A 128 -16.47 14.70 3.29
N ALA A 129 -17.53 15.23 2.65
CA ALA A 129 -18.00 14.74 1.35
C ALA A 129 -16.96 15.01 0.24
N GLU A 130 -16.40 16.21 0.21
CA GLU A 130 -15.37 16.60 -0.75
C GLU A 130 -14.08 15.79 -0.55
N LEU A 131 -13.67 15.60 0.71
CA LEU A 131 -12.49 14.80 1.03
C LEU A 131 -12.68 13.32 0.68
N GLN A 132 -13.86 12.76 0.94
CA GLN A 132 -14.21 11.40 0.53
C GLN A 132 -14.21 11.27 -0.99
N GLN A 133 -14.70 12.28 -1.72
CA GLN A 133 -14.65 12.28 -3.18
C GLN A 133 -13.20 12.22 -3.70
N MET A 134 -12.26 12.94 -3.08
CA MET A 134 -10.84 12.87 -3.45
C MET A 134 -10.26 11.45 -3.28
N VAL A 135 -10.65 10.74 -2.22
CA VAL A 135 -10.24 9.34 -2.02
C VAL A 135 -10.84 8.44 -3.11
N LEU A 136 -12.11 8.64 -3.45
CA LEU A 136 -12.77 7.87 -4.52
C LEU A 136 -12.12 8.12 -5.88
N ASP A 137 -11.86 9.38 -6.23
CA ASP A 137 -11.21 9.76 -7.49
C ASP A 137 -9.81 9.14 -7.59
N HIS A 138 -9.05 9.11 -6.50
CA HIS A 138 -7.77 8.41 -6.43
C HIS A 138 -7.91 6.90 -6.67
N CYS A 139 -8.85 6.24 -5.98
CA CYS A 139 -9.09 4.81 -6.16
C CYS A 139 -9.51 4.46 -7.60
N ASP A 140 -10.36 5.29 -8.21
CA ASP A 140 -10.77 5.13 -9.61
C ASP A 140 -9.58 5.27 -10.57
N GLN A 141 -8.65 6.19 -10.29
CA GLN A 141 -7.45 6.37 -11.08
C GLN A 141 -6.48 5.19 -10.91
N ALA A 142 -6.22 4.78 -9.67
CA ALA A 142 -5.38 3.61 -9.38
C ALA A 142 -5.92 2.33 -10.02
N ALA A 143 -7.25 2.15 -10.04
CA ALA A 143 -7.88 1.02 -10.73
C ALA A 143 -7.66 1.05 -12.25
N LYS A 144 -7.69 2.24 -12.88
CA LYS A 144 -7.40 2.40 -14.31
C LYS A 144 -5.94 2.15 -14.63
N ASP A 145 -5.02 2.59 -13.75
CA ASP A 145 -3.58 2.44 -13.95
C ASP A 145 -3.10 1.00 -13.69
N GLY A 146 -3.73 0.30 -12.74
CA GLY A 146 -3.50 -1.13 -12.49
C GLY A 146 -4.11 -2.06 -13.54
N ALA A 147 -5.11 -1.59 -14.31
CA ALA A 147 -5.66 -2.29 -15.46
C ALA A 147 -4.75 -2.10 -16.69
N GLY A 148 -3.55 -2.69 -16.64
CA GLY A 148 -2.72 -2.84 -17.84
C GLY A 148 -3.47 -3.59 -18.95
N PRO A 149 -3.14 -3.36 -20.25
CA PRO A 149 -3.82 -4.03 -21.35
C PRO A 149 -3.67 -5.54 -21.22
N LEU A 150 -4.80 -6.24 -21.11
CA LEU A 150 -4.88 -7.70 -21.17
C LEU A 150 -4.39 -8.24 -22.52
#